data_AF-A0A928E9J9-F1
#
_entry.id   AF-A0A928E9J9-F1
#
_cell.length_a   1.000
_cell.length_b   1.000
_cell.length_c   1.000
_cell.angle_alpha   90.00
_cell.angle_beta   90.00
_cell.angle_gamma   90.00
#
_symmetry.space_group_name_H-M   'P 1'
#
loop_
_entity.id
_entity.type
_entity.pdbx_description
1 polymer ?
#
loop_
_entity_poly.entity_id
_entity_poly.type
_entity_poly.pdbx_seq_one_letter_code
_entity_poly.pdbx_strand_id
1 'polypeptide(L)'
;MIKLQAAEHKGDILILEMGSNGGWDEGFGQLIEQYRFMIDYAGCDKFIIIGDTDDPGSSYADPWDYPQDYGLGIQETAWEAALREEFGEHFINMRLFLIERGLSEAGLEPTEEDEEYAEQGWISEQLRYDWTHLNSYGYYAQAIGVYEKGKALGYWT
;
A
#
# COMPACT_ATOMS: atom_id res chain seq x y z
N MET A 1 21.96 -25.11 -19.38
CA MET A 1 20.90 -24.12 -19.07
C MET A 1 21.55 -22.94 -18.41
N ILE A 2 21.54 -21.77 -19.06
CA ILE A 2 22.01 -20.52 -18.46
C ILE A 2 20.90 -20.07 -17.52
N LYS A 3 21.12 -20.20 -16.21
CA LYS A 3 20.36 -19.40 -15.23
C LYS A 3 20.79 -17.96 -15.48
N LEU A 4 19.94 -17.15 -16.09
CA LEU A 4 20.03 -15.71 -15.91
C LEU A 4 19.67 -15.47 -14.44
N GLN A 5 20.70 -15.49 -13.60
CA GLN A 5 20.62 -14.99 -12.24
C GLN A 5 20.18 -13.53 -12.37
N ALA A 6 19.13 -13.12 -11.66
CA ALA A 6 18.88 -11.70 -11.44
C ALA A 6 20.22 -11.08 -11.02
N ALA A 7 20.63 -9.99 -11.65
CA ALA A 7 21.89 -9.34 -11.28
C ALA A 7 21.85 -9.05 -9.78
N GLU A 8 23.00 -9.10 -9.11
CA GLU A 8 23.06 -8.76 -7.69
C GLU A 8 22.82 -7.24 -7.56
N HIS A 9 21.63 -6.85 -7.11
CA HIS A 9 21.14 -5.47 -7.05
C HIS A 9 21.44 -4.78 -5.70
N LYS A 10 22.61 -5.07 -5.11
CA LYS A 10 23.00 -4.51 -3.82
C LYS A 10 23.15 -2.99 -3.92
N GLY A 11 22.37 -2.27 -3.13
CA GLY A 11 22.34 -0.81 -3.09
C GLY A 11 21.23 -0.15 -3.93
N ASP A 12 20.44 -0.95 -4.66
CA ASP A 12 19.21 -0.47 -5.30
C ASP A 12 18.10 -0.23 -4.25
N ILE A 13 17.01 0.38 -4.68
CA ILE A 13 15.84 0.66 -3.82
C ILE A 13 14.81 -0.44 -4.05
N LEU A 14 14.45 -1.15 -2.97
CA LEU A 14 13.41 -2.16 -3.01
C LEU A 14 12.04 -1.53 -2.76
N ILE A 15 11.07 -1.77 -3.63
CA ILE A 15 9.69 -1.32 -3.43
C ILE A 15 8.80 -2.55 -3.37
N LEU A 16 8.07 -2.71 -2.28
CA LEU A 16 7.21 -3.88 -2.04
C LEU A 16 5.78 -3.44 -1.78
N GLU A 17 4.84 -4.14 -2.40
CA GLU A 17 3.40 -4.03 -2.19
C GLU A 17 2.85 -5.47 -2.19
N MET A 18 2.49 -5.99 -1.01
CA MET A 18 1.96 -7.34 -0.88
C MET A 18 1.06 -7.49 0.35
N GLY A 19 0.25 -8.55 0.35
CA GLY A 19 -0.56 -8.94 1.50
C GLY A 19 -2.04 -9.09 1.19
N SER A 20 -2.58 -8.34 0.20
CA SER A 20 -4.01 -8.37 -0.15
C SER A 20 -4.52 -9.79 -0.43
N ASN A 21 -3.75 -10.56 -1.20
CA ASN A 21 -4.15 -11.89 -1.65
C ASN A 21 -3.92 -13.02 -0.61
N GLY A 22 -3.56 -12.68 0.63
CA GLY A 22 -3.32 -13.66 1.70
C GLY A 22 -1.95 -14.33 1.65
N GLY A 23 -1.87 -15.59 2.11
CA GLY A 23 -0.61 -16.33 2.27
C GLY A 23 0.08 -16.15 3.62
N TRP A 24 -0.64 -15.59 4.59
CA TRP A 24 -0.18 -15.31 5.95
C TRP A 24 -1.23 -15.75 6.99
N ASP A 25 -1.68 -17.00 6.92
CA ASP A 25 -2.75 -17.56 7.77
C ASP A 25 -2.48 -17.51 9.29
N GLU A 26 -1.23 -17.28 9.70
CA GLU A 26 -0.84 -17.09 11.11
C GLU A 26 -0.93 -15.62 11.58
N GLY A 27 -1.53 -14.73 10.78
CA GLY A 27 -1.78 -13.34 11.12
C GLY A 27 -0.65 -12.38 10.71
N PHE A 28 -0.77 -11.11 11.11
CA PHE A 28 0.14 -10.04 10.65
C PHE A 28 1.63 -10.31 10.94
N GLY A 29 1.94 -11.09 11.99
CA GLY A 29 3.31 -11.51 12.27
C GLY A 29 3.94 -12.31 11.12
N GLN A 30 3.18 -13.21 10.49
CA GLN A 30 3.68 -13.98 9.33
C GLN A 30 3.87 -13.09 8.10
N LEU A 31 2.95 -12.14 7.86
CA LEU A 31 3.10 -11.16 6.79
C LEU A 31 4.35 -10.28 6.98
N ILE A 32 4.56 -9.78 8.20
CA ILE A 32 5.74 -8.99 8.58
C ILE A 32 7.03 -9.78 8.35
N GLU A 33 7.07 -11.05 8.78
CA GLU A 33 8.24 -11.89 8.55
C GLU A 33 8.49 -12.14 7.06
N GLN A 34 7.45 -12.30 6.25
CA GLN A 34 7.59 -12.39 4.79
C GLN A 34 8.22 -11.12 4.19
N TYR A 35 7.79 -9.93 4.61
CA TYR A 35 8.41 -8.66 4.21
C TYR A 35 9.89 -8.61 4.62
N ARG A 36 10.20 -8.95 5.88
CA ARG A 36 11.59 -9.00 6.38
C ARG A 36 12.44 -9.96 5.57
N PHE A 37 11.95 -11.16 5.25
CA PHE A 37 12.67 -12.11 4.42
C PHE A 37 12.97 -11.56 3.02
N MET A 38 12.03 -10.84 2.40
CA MET A 38 12.26 -10.23 1.09
C MET A 38 13.30 -9.10 1.14
N ILE A 39 13.25 -8.26 2.17
CA ILE A 39 14.23 -7.18 2.42
C ILE A 39 15.63 -7.78 2.65
N ASP A 40 15.74 -8.75 3.56
CA ASP A 40 17.00 -9.43 3.88
C ASP A 40 17.58 -10.15 2.68
N TYR A 41 16.74 -10.85 1.91
CA TYR A 41 17.16 -11.58 0.71
C TYR A 41 17.64 -10.63 -0.39
N ALA A 42 16.95 -9.50 -0.58
CA ALA A 42 17.37 -8.47 -1.53
C ALA A 42 18.70 -7.83 -1.14
N GLY A 43 18.98 -7.74 0.17
CA GLY A 43 20.19 -7.10 0.70
C GLY A 43 20.22 -5.60 0.41
N CYS A 44 19.05 -4.96 0.33
CA CYS A 44 18.89 -3.53 0.08
C CYS A 44 18.70 -2.79 1.41
N ASP A 45 19.56 -1.80 1.68
CA ASP A 45 19.40 -0.90 2.83
C ASP A 45 18.30 0.16 2.60
N LYS A 46 17.85 0.31 1.35
CA LYS A 46 16.80 1.25 0.94
C LYS A 46 15.57 0.50 0.51
N PHE A 47 14.44 0.74 1.18
CA PHE A 47 13.18 0.13 0.80
C PHE A 47 11.96 1.00 1.14
N ILE A 48 10.89 0.79 0.39
CA ILE A 48 9.56 1.38 0.60
C ILE A 48 8.54 0.23 0.64
N ILE A 49 7.69 0.25 1.67
CA ILE A 49 6.54 -0.66 1.80
C ILE A 49 5.28 0.12 1.46
N ILE A 50 4.56 -0.34 0.43
CA ILE A 50 3.31 0.24 -0.02
C ILE A 50 2.15 -0.50 0.65
N GLY A 51 1.27 0.26 1.29
CA GLY A 51 0.01 -0.24 1.85
C GLY A 51 -0.99 -0.69 0.77
N ASP A 52 -1.93 -1.53 1.15
CA ASP A 52 -3.00 -2.03 0.31
C ASP A 52 -3.88 -0.87 -0.20
N THR A 53 -4.54 -1.10 -1.34
CA THR A 53 -5.46 -0.16 -1.97
C THR A 53 -6.90 -0.69 -2.02
N ASP A 54 -7.12 -1.89 -1.50
CA ASP A 54 -8.44 -2.46 -1.28
C ASP A 54 -9.26 -1.67 -0.25
N ASP A 55 -10.58 -1.78 -0.36
CA ASP A 55 -11.48 -1.28 0.67
C ASP A 55 -11.33 -2.07 1.96
N PRO A 56 -11.42 -1.42 3.14
CA PRO A 56 -11.49 -2.14 4.40
C PRO A 56 -12.64 -3.15 4.35
N GLY A 57 -12.33 -4.42 4.55
CA GLY A 57 -13.27 -5.53 4.46
C GLY A 57 -13.11 -6.45 3.25
N SER A 58 -12.38 -6.01 2.22
CA SER A 58 -12.27 -6.74 0.96
C SER A 58 -10.95 -7.51 0.79
N SER A 59 -9.95 -7.20 1.60
CA SER A 59 -8.66 -7.89 1.62
C SER A 59 -8.76 -9.20 2.39
N TYR A 60 -7.91 -10.21 2.09
CA TYR A 60 -7.84 -11.43 2.91
C TYR A 60 -7.50 -11.12 4.38
N ALA A 61 -6.97 -9.92 4.64
CA ALA A 61 -6.67 -9.44 5.97
C ALA A 61 -7.89 -9.25 6.88
N ASP A 62 -9.03 -8.96 6.30
CA ASP A 62 -10.18 -8.42 7.01
C ASP A 62 -11.08 -9.45 7.72
N PRO A 63 -11.21 -10.72 7.28
CA PRO A 63 -12.11 -11.69 7.90
C PRO A 63 -11.64 -12.23 9.27
N TRP A 64 -10.33 -12.17 9.57
CA TRP A 64 -9.75 -12.94 10.67
C TRP A 64 -9.42 -12.12 11.92
N ASP A 65 -9.17 -10.81 11.80
CA ASP A 65 -8.58 -10.00 12.87
C ASP A 65 -9.33 -8.69 13.22
N TYR A 66 -10.48 -8.37 12.59
CA TYR A 66 -11.17 -7.09 12.86
C TYR A 66 -12.67 -7.23 13.13
N PRO A 67 -13.24 -6.50 14.12
CA PRO A 67 -14.67 -6.29 14.19
C PRO A 67 -15.13 -5.53 12.93
N GLN A 68 -16.21 -6.01 12.31
CA GLN A 68 -16.81 -5.52 11.06
C GLN A 68 -17.46 -4.13 11.20
N ASP A 69 -16.72 -3.14 11.69
CA ASP A 69 -17.16 -1.75 11.76
C ASP A 69 -16.61 -0.99 10.54
N TYR A 70 -17.32 -1.15 9.42
CA TYR A 70 -16.99 -0.45 8.17
C TYR A 70 -17.48 0.99 8.27
N GLY A 71 -16.53 1.93 8.37
CA GLY A 71 -16.74 3.34 8.67
C GLY A 71 -15.48 4.00 9.22
N LEU A 72 -14.30 3.54 8.79
CA LEU A 72 -13.02 4.01 9.35
C LEU A 72 -12.70 5.43 8.91
N GLY A 73 -13.30 5.90 7.82
CA GLY A 73 -12.87 7.12 7.16
C GLY A 73 -11.37 7.09 6.93
N ILE A 74 -10.69 8.10 7.49
CA ILE A 74 -9.23 8.24 7.46
C ILE A 74 -8.49 7.52 8.61
N GLN A 75 -9.17 6.70 9.42
CA GLN A 75 -8.52 5.89 10.45
C GLN A 75 -7.78 4.70 9.84
N GLU A 76 -6.69 4.31 10.49
CA GLU A 76 -5.90 3.14 10.08
C GLU A 76 -6.67 1.83 10.35
N THR A 77 -6.54 0.87 9.45
CA THR A 77 -6.92 -0.53 9.71
C THR A 77 -5.88 -1.19 10.63
N ALA A 78 -6.18 -2.35 11.23
CA ALA A 78 -5.16 -3.13 11.96
C ALA A 78 -3.97 -3.51 11.08
N TRP A 79 -4.23 -3.83 9.81
CA TRP A 79 -3.21 -4.18 8.83
C TRP A 79 -2.28 -2.99 8.56
N GLU A 80 -2.83 -1.79 8.34
CA GLU A 80 -2.07 -0.57 8.16
C GLU A 80 -1.27 -0.18 9.41
N ALA A 81 -1.89 -0.30 10.59
CA ALA A 81 -1.23 -0.03 11.86
C ALA A 81 -0.06 -1.01 12.09
N ALA A 82 -0.24 -2.30 11.81
CA ALA A 82 0.81 -3.31 11.95
C ALA A 82 2.01 -3.03 11.04
N LEU A 83 1.77 -2.70 9.76
CA LEU A 83 2.85 -2.35 8.83
C LEU A 83 3.52 -1.01 9.17
N ARG A 84 2.75 0.00 9.62
CA ARG A 84 3.32 1.26 10.11
C ARG A 84 4.20 1.05 11.34
N GLU A 85 3.73 0.27 12.31
CA GLU A 85 4.48 0.01 13.55
C GLU A 85 5.78 -0.75 13.29
N GLU A 86 5.77 -1.67 12.33
CA GLU A 86 6.94 -2.44 11.95
C GLU A 86 7.93 -1.66 11.09
N PHE A 87 7.47 -1.05 9.99
CA PHE A 87 8.34 -0.46 8.97
C PHE A 87 8.53 1.06 9.13
N GLY A 88 7.81 1.70 10.05
CA GLY A 88 7.97 3.10 10.39
C GLY A 88 7.90 4.02 9.17
N GLU A 89 8.93 4.86 9.00
CA GLU A 89 8.97 5.86 7.92
C GLU A 89 9.02 5.24 6.51
N HIS A 90 9.43 3.97 6.39
CA HIS A 90 9.49 3.24 5.12
C HIS A 90 8.12 2.81 4.61
N PHE A 91 7.09 2.81 5.47
CA PHE A 91 5.73 2.53 5.09
C PHE A 91 5.04 3.77 4.51
N ILE A 92 4.27 3.57 3.44
CA ILE A 92 3.27 4.51 2.96
C ILE A 92 1.90 3.84 3.06
N ASN A 93 1.00 4.42 3.86
CA ASN A 93 -0.40 4.02 3.88
C ASN A 93 -1.06 4.51 2.58
N MET A 94 -1.07 3.66 1.55
CA MET A 94 -1.46 4.07 0.21
C MET A 94 -2.97 4.31 0.09
N ARG A 95 -3.80 3.53 0.79
CA ARG A 95 -5.24 3.80 0.88
C ARG A 95 -5.52 5.20 1.38
N LEU A 96 -4.95 5.58 2.53
CA LEU A 96 -5.15 6.93 3.08
C LEU A 96 -4.60 8.02 2.16
N PHE A 97 -3.42 7.80 1.56
CA PHE A 97 -2.87 8.74 0.57
C PHE A 97 -3.83 8.95 -0.61
N LEU A 98 -4.41 7.87 -1.16
CA LEU A 98 -5.31 7.94 -2.32
C LEU A 98 -6.66 8.57 -1.97
N ILE A 99 -7.17 8.37 -0.75
CA ILE A 99 -8.36 9.04 -0.24
C ILE A 99 -8.12 10.55 -0.11
N GLU A 100 -7.02 10.96 0.52
CA GLU A 100 -6.76 12.37 0.84
C GLU A 100 -6.27 13.17 -0.38
N ARG A 101 -5.51 12.54 -1.27
CA ARG A 101 -4.76 13.22 -2.33
C ARG A 101 -4.92 12.60 -3.71
N GLY A 102 -5.44 11.38 -3.83
CA GLY A 102 -5.41 10.64 -5.10
C GLY A 102 -6.08 11.39 -6.26
N LEU A 103 -7.25 11.97 -6.02
CA LEU A 103 -7.98 12.75 -7.03
C LEU A 103 -7.25 14.03 -7.43
N SER A 104 -6.76 14.80 -6.45
CA SER A 104 -6.07 16.07 -6.72
C SER A 104 -4.74 15.85 -7.44
N GLU A 105 -3.98 14.81 -7.08
CA GLU A 105 -2.77 14.42 -7.81
C GLU A 105 -3.08 13.96 -9.24
N ALA A 106 -4.20 13.26 -9.44
CA ALA A 106 -4.65 12.82 -10.76
C ALA A 106 -5.30 13.95 -11.61
N GLY A 107 -5.48 15.14 -11.05
CA GLY A 107 -6.17 16.26 -11.72
C GLY A 107 -7.66 16.01 -11.95
N LEU A 108 -8.28 15.23 -11.06
CA LEU A 108 -9.70 14.90 -11.06
C LEU A 108 -10.44 15.75 -10.03
N GLU A 109 -11.65 16.17 -10.37
CA GLU A 109 -12.51 16.90 -9.44
C GLU A 109 -13.28 15.89 -8.56
N PRO A 110 -13.35 16.10 -7.23
CA PRO A 110 -14.12 15.24 -6.35
C PRO A 110 -15.62 15.40 -6.60
N THR A 111 -16.34 14.29 -6.43
CA THR A 111 -17.80 14.19 -6.48
C THR A 111 -18.36 13.94 -5.07
N GLU A 112 -19.68 14.08 -4.90
CA GLU A 112 -20.36 13.73 -3.64
C GLU A 112 -20.16 12.25 -3.28
N GLU A 113 -20.13 11.35 -4.27
CA GLU A 113 -19.85 9.92 -4.04
C GLU A 113 -18.42 9.69 -3.53
N ASP A 114 -17.44 10.49 -3.95
CA ASP A 114 -16.08 10.39 -3.42
C ASP A 114 -16.00 10.78 -1.94
N GLU A 115 -16.84 11.73 -1.50
CA GLU A 115 -16.95 12.10 -0.08
C GLU A 115 -17.60 10.96 0.72
N GLU A 116 -18.68 10.35 0.21
CA GLU A 116 -19.33 9.19 0.83
C GLU A 116 -18.40 7.96 0.92
N TYR A 117 -17.57 7.73 -0.10
CA TYR A 117 -16.55 6.68 -0.10
C TYR A 117 -15.45 6.99 0.91
N ALA A 118 -14.95 8.22 0.93
CA ALA A 118 -13.94 8.65 1.88
C ALA A 118 -14.41 8.52 3.34
N GLU A 119 -15.69 8.79 3.65
CA GLU A 119 -16.28 8.57 4.99
C GLU A 119 -16.29 7.09 5.40
N GLN A 120 -16.45 6.19 4.43
CA GLN A 120 -16.38 4.74 4.64
C GLN A 120 -14.94 4.21 4.67
N GLY A 121 -13.97 5.05 4.30
CA GLY A 121 -12.56 4.69 4.18
C GLY A 121 -12.22 4.00 2.86
N TRP A 122 -13.06 4.18 1.84
CA TRP A 122 -12.90 3.64 0.50
C TRP A 122 -12.19 4.62 -0.42
N ILE A 123 -11.40 4.10 -1.34
CA ILE A 123 -10.77 4.92 -2.38
C ILE A 123 -11.83 5.23 -3.44
N SER A 124 -11.80 6.47 -3.95
CA SER A 124 -12.63 6.91 -5.08
C SER A 124 -12.68 5.89 -6.23
N GLU A 125 -13.88 5.61 -6.73
CA GLU A 125 -14.08 4.82 -7.95
C GLU A 125 -13.40 5.46 -9.18
N GLN A 126 -13.24 6.79 -9.20
CA GLN A 126 -12.56 7.47 -10.31
C GLN A 126 -11.07 7.06 -10.43
N LEU A 127 -10.47 6.51 -9.36
CA LEU A 127 -9.10 6.00 -9.35
C LEU A 127 -9.02 4.49 -9.66
N ARG A 128 -10.17 3.81 -9.78
CA ARG A 128 -10.26 2.36 -9.91
C ARG A 128 -10.69 1.91 -11.30
N TYR A 129 -10.24 0.71 -11.67
CA TYR A 129 -10.68 0.00 -12.87
C TYR A 129 -11.80 -1.00 -12.53
N ASP A 130 -11.64 -1.69 -11.41
CA ASP A 130 -12.65 -2.58 -10.82
C ASP A 130 -12.62 -2.44 -9.29
N TRP A 131 -13.21 -3.39 -8.57
CA TRP A 131 -13.30 -3.34 -7.11
C TRP A 131 -11.95 -3.26 -6.39
N THR A 132 -10.88 -3.83 -6.96
CA THR A 132 -9.56 -3.96 -6.30
C THR A 132 -8.45 -3.20 -7.04
N HIS A 133 -8.50 -3.18 -8.37
CA HIS A 133 -7.40 -2.68 -9.18
C HIS A 133 -7.56 -1.20 -9.51
N LEU A 134 -6.45 -0.47 -9.43
CA LEU A 134 -6.38 0.92 -9.88
C LEU A 134 -6.49 1.03 -11.40
N ASN A 135 -7.06 2.14 -11.88
CA ASN A 135 -6.94 2.55 -13.26
C ASN A 135 -5.68 3.40 -13.48
N SER A 136 -5.52 3.99 -14.66
CA SER A 136 -4.35 4.83 -14.98
C SER A 136 -4.20 6.06 -14.07
N TYR A 137 -5.32 6.67 -13.64
CA TYR A 137 -5.30 7.81 -12.72
C TYR A 137 -4.88 7.37 -11.32
N GLY A 138 -5.42 6.24 -10.85
CA GLY A 138 -5.00 5.63 -9.58
C GLY A 138 -3.51 5.27 -9.56
N TYR A 139 -3.01 4.58 -10.58
CA TYR A 139 -1.58 4.25 -10.67
C TYR A 139 -0.68 5.48 -10.80
N TYR A 140 -1.15 6.54 -11.46
CA TYR A 140 -0.43 7.80 -11.50
C TYR A 140 -0.32 8.42 -10.10
N ALA A 141 -1.43 8.52 -9.38
CA ALA A 141 -1.43 9.04 -8.01
C ALA A 141 -0.58 8.17 -7.07
N GLN A 142 -0.69 6.85 -7.14
CA GLN A 142 0.14 5.91 -6.38
C GLN A 142 1.64 6.16 -6.64
N ALA A 143 2.02 6.33 -7.91
CA ALA A 143 3.41 6.62 -8.28
C ALA A 143 3.90 7.96 -7.71
N ILE A 144 3.04 8.98 -7.62
CA ILE A 144 3.36 10.25 -6.94
C ILE A 144 3.61 10.01 -5.44
N GLY A 145 2.73 9.27 -4.76
CA GLY A 145 2.91 8.94 -3.34
C GLY A 145 4.22 8.21 -3.06
N VAL A 146 4.55 7.21 -3.91
CA VAL A 146 5.82 6.49 -3.84
C VAL A 146 7.00 7.43 -4.11
N TYR A 147 6.92 8.28 -5.14
CA TYR A 147 7.96 9.26 -5.49
C TYR A 147 8.25 10.24 -4.34
N GLU A 148 7.20 10.77 -3.71
CA GLU A 148 7.35 11.67 -2.56
C GLU A 148 7.93 10.96 -1.35
N LYS A 149 7.51 9.71 -1.09
CA LYS A 149 8.04 8.90 -0.01
C LYS A 149 9.54 8.67 -0.15
N GLY A 150 10.03 8.25 -1.32
CA GLY A 150 11.46 8.06 -1.50
C GLY A 150 12.26 9.37 -1.53
N LYS A 151 11.65 10.50 -1.91
CA LYS A 151 12.26 11.82 -1.68
C LYS A 151 12.42 12.11 -0.19
N ALA A 152 11.36 11.87 0.60
CA ALA A 152 11.38 12.10 2.05
C ALA A 152 12.42 11.23 2.76
N LEU A 153 12.62 10.00 2.30
CA LEU A 153 13.64 9.07 2.78
C LEU A 153 15.05 9.37 2.23
N GLY A 154 15.21 10.33 1.31
CA GLY A 154 16.49 10.68 0.70
C GLY A 154 17.03 9.62 -0.28
N TYR A 155 16.15 8.81 -0.88
CA TYR A 155 16.54 7.73 -1.78
C TYR A 155 16.86 8.20 -3.20
N TRP A 156 16.19 9.25 -3.65
CA TRP A 156 16.46 9.94 -4.91
C TRP A 156 16.45 11.47 -4.75
N THR A 157 17.13 12.13 -5.67
CA THR A 157 17.42 13.58 -5.68
C THR A 157 16.80 14.28 -6.87
#